data_AF-A0A5A7V4F1-F1
#
_entry.id   AF-A0A5A7V4F1-F1
#
_cell.length_a   1.000
_cell.length_b   1.000
_cell.length_c   1.000
_cell.angle_alpha   90.00
_cell.angle_beta   90.00
_cell.angle_gamma   90.00
#
_symmetry.space_group_name_H-M   'P 1'
#
loop_
_entity.id
_entity.type
_entity.pdbx_description
1 polymer ?
#
loop_
_entity_poly.entity_id
_entity_poly.type
_entity_poly.pdbx_seq_one_letter_code
_entity_poly.pdbx_strand_id
1 'polypeptide(L)' 'MTNNLRPTRAVATDVANAVLDGSDAIILGAETLHGLRPVETISTVSRICVEAQLSFGENEH' A
#
# COMPACT_ATOMS: atom_id res chain seq x y z
N MET A 1 -1.27 -10.31 1.95
CA MET A 1 0.17 -10.68 1.95
C MET A 1 0.55 -11.62 3.10
N THR A 2 -0.35 -12.54 3.45
CA THR A 2 -0.15 -13.50 4.55
C THR A 2 0.79 -14.64 4.17
N ASN A 3 0.65 -15.17 2.94
CA ASN A 3 1.44 -16.30 2.42
C ASN A 3 2.40 -15.92 1.28
N ASN A 4 2.17 -14.77 0.60
CA ASN A 4 2.94 -14.31 -0.55
C ASN A 4 3.54 -12.91 -0.33
N LEU A 5 4.75 -12.66 -0.85
CA LEU A 5 5.53 -11.45 -0.55
C LEU A 5 5.05 -10.26 -1.37
N ARG A 6 4.62 -10.53 -2.60
CA ARG A 6 4.13 -9.50 -3.51
C ARG A 6 2.61 -9.40 -3.35
N PRO A 7 2.06 -8.19 -3.19
CA PRO A 7 0.62 -8.00 -3.29
C PRO A 7 0.17 -8.40 -4.70
N THR A 8 -1.09 -8.81 -4.81
CA THR A 8 -1.70 -8.94 -6.14
C THR A 8 -1.83 -7.55 -6.76
N ARG A 9 -1.99 -7.48 -8.09
CA ARG A 9 -2.26 -6.20 -8.78
C ARG A 9 -3.47 -5.49 -8.18
N ALA A 10 -4.53 -6.23 -7.85
CA ALA A 10 -5.73 -5.68 -7.23
C ALA A 10 -5.43 -5.01 -5.88
N VAL A 11 -4.69 -5.67 -4.98
CA VAL A 11 -4.32 -5.09 -3.68
C VAL A 11 -3.43 -3.84 -3.86
N ALA A 12 -2.50 -3.87 -4.81
CA ALA A 12 -1.65 -2.71 -5.06
C ALA A 12 -2.45 -1.51 -5.59
N THR A 13 -3.40 -1.74 -6.50
CA THR A 13 -4.30 -0.71 -7.02
C THR A 13 -5.23 -0.16 -5.94
N ASP A 14 -5.75 -1.02 -5.06
CA ASP A 14 -6.64 -0.60 -3.96
C ASP A 14 -5.93 0.35 -2.99
N VAL A 15 -4.71 0.01 -2.56
CA VAL A 15 -3.89 0.89 -1.71
C VAL A 15 -3.56 2.21 -2.41
N ALA A 16 -3.19 2.17 -3.68
CA ALA A 16 -2.87 3.39 -4.43
C ALA A 16 -4.09 4.30 -4.56
N ASN A 17 -5.26 3.75 -4.88
CA ASN A 17 -6.49 4.51 -4.97
C ASN A 17 -6.89 5.12 -3.63
N ALA A 18 -6.76 4.40 -2.52
CA ALA A 18 -7.03 4.95 -1.19
C ALA A 18 -6.20 6.21 -0.90
N VAL A 19 -4.94 6.25 -1.34
CA VAL A 19 -4.06 7.43 -1.22
C VAL A 19 -4.52 8.54 -2.15
N LEU A 20 -4.82 8.24 -3.41
CA LEU A 20 -5.31 9.23 -4.38
C LEU A 20 -6.67 9.82 -4.00
N ASP A 21 -7.50 9.05 -3.31
CA ASP A 21 -8.79 9.48 -2.76
C ASP A 21 -8.63 10.37 -1.49
N GLY A 22 -7.40 10.57 -1.01
CA GLY A 22 -7.08 11.47 0.10
C GLY A 22 -7.14 10.81 1.48
N SER A 23 -6.94 9.49 1.58
CA SER A 23 -6.87 8.82 2.90
C SER A 23 -5.62 9.24 3.68
N ASP A 24 -5.81 9.66 4.94
CA ASP A 24 -4.70 10.02 5.83
C ASP A 24 -3.85 8.81 6.27
N ALA A 25 -4.42 7.61 6.28
CA ALA A 25 -3.76 6.40 6.77
C ALA A 25 -4.25 5.13 6.08
N ILE A 26 -3.35 4.14 5.99
CA ILE A 26 -3.65 2.77 5.55
C ILE A 26 -3.50 1.83 6.75
N ILE A 27 -4.52 1.01 7.01
CA ILE A 27 -4.53 0.02 8.09
C ILE A 27 -4.26 -1.36 7.48
N LEU A 28 -3.37 -2.12 8.12
CA LEU A 28 -3.06 -3.51 7.76
C LEU A 28 -3.65 -4.46 8.81
N GLY A 29 -4.29 -5.53 8.34
CA GLY A 29 -5.01 -6.48 9.19
C GLY A 29 -4.25 -7.79 9.36
N ALA A 30 -4.77 -8.85 8.73
CA ALA A 30 -4.21 -10.20 8.86
C ALA A 30 -2.75 -10.29 8.41
N GLU A 31 -2.32 -9.43 7.49
CA GLU A 31 -0.95 -9.38 6.97
C GLU A 31 0.09 -9.01 8.03
N THR A 32 -0.27 -8.17 9.00
CA THR A 32 0.62 -7.75 10.09
C THR A 32 0.32 -8.49 11.39
N LEU A 33 -0.93 -8.91 11.60
CA LEU A 33 -1.34 -9.62 12.80
C LEU A 33 -0.89 -11.10 12.81
N HIS A 34 -1.03 -11.80 11.69
CA HIS A 34 -0.73 -13.23 11.58
C HIS A 34 0.09 -13.60 10.33
N GLY A 35 0.48 -12.61 9.53
CA GLY A 35 1.25 -12.84 8.31
C GLY A 35 2.67 -13.29 8.60
N LEU A 36 3.25 -14.08 7.70
CA LEU A 36 4.61 -14.60 7.85
C LEU A 36 5.70 -13.53 7.74
N ARG A 37 5.37 -12.36 7.16
CA ARG A 37 6.31 -11.29 6.80
C ARG A 37 5.70 -9.91 7.02
N PRO A 38 5.50 -9.51 8.28
CA PRO A 38 4.86 -8.24 8.61
C PRO A 38 5.71 -7.04 8.19
N VAL A 39 7.04 -7.10 8.37
CA VAL A 39 7.96 -5.98 8.05
C VAL A 39 7.99 -5.70 6.56
N GLU A 40 8.10 -6.74 5.73
CA GLU A 40 8.11 -6.62 4.28
C GLU A 40 6.75 -6.20 3.74
N THR A 41 5.67 -6.60 4.43
CA THR A 41 4.33 -6.10 4.14
C THR A 41 4.26 -4.60 4.32
N ILE A 42 4.65 -4.09 5.49
CA ILE A 42 4.65 -2.65 5.79
C ILE A 42 5.53 -1.91 4.80
N SER A 43 6.74 -2.40 4.53
CA SER A 43 7.67 -1.79 3.56
C SER A 43 7.07 -1.72 2.15
N THR A 44 6.36 -2.75 1.72
CA THR A 44 5.77 -2.79 0.37
C THR A 44 4.58 -1.85 0.25
N VAL A 45 3.68 -1.83 1.24
CA VAL A 45 2.53 -0.93 1.27
C VAL A 45 3.01 0.53 1.36
N SER A 46 4.03 0.81 2.19
CA SER A 46 4.64 2.14 2.28
C SER A 46 5.19 2.63 0.94
N ARG A 47 5.88 1.77 0.17
CA ARG A 47 6.33 2.14 -1.18
C ARG A 47 5.16 2.50 -2.10
N ILE A 48 4.07 1.73 -2.08
CA ILE A 48 2.88 2.02 -2.90
C ILE A 48 2.30 3.39 -2.54
N CYS A 49 2.20 3.71 -1.25
CA CYS A 49 1.71 5.02 -0.81
C CYS A 49 2.59 6.18 -1.30
N VAL A 50 3.91 6.03 -1.21
CA VAL A 50 4.86 7.05 -1.70
C VAL A 50 4.71 7.26 -3.21
N GLU A 51 4.67 6.18 -4.00
CA GLU A 51 4.50 6.27 -5.46
C GLU A 51 3.17 6.90 -5.86
N ALA A 52 2.08 6.57 -5.16
CA ALA A 52 0.77 7.17 -5.38
C ALA A 52 0.78 8.67 -5.06
N GLN A 53 1.41 9.08 -3.95
CA GLN A 53 1.54 10.49 -3.57
C GLN A 53 2.36 11.29 -4.60
N LEU A 54 3.46 10.72 -5.09
CA LEU A 54 4.30 11.35 -6.13
C LEU A 54 3.51 11.53 -7.44
N SER A 55 2.72 10.52 -7.81
CA SER A 55 1.89 10.58 -9.02
C SER A 55 0.79 11.66 -8.94
N PHE A 56 0.34 12.00 -7.73
CA PHE A 56 -0.62 13.09 -7.53
C PHE A 56 0.02 14.47 -7.73
N GLY A 57 1.22 14.70 -7.19
CA GLY A 57 1.93 15.99 -7.26
C GLY A 57 2.33 16.41 -8.68
N GLU A 58 2.42 15.47 -9.63
CA GLU A 58 2.68 15.77 -11.05
C GLU A 58 1.47 16.42 -11.77
N ASN A 59 0.26 16.42 -11.17
CA ASN A 59 -0.95 16.99 -11.78
C ASN A 59 -1.30 18.42 -11.31
N GLU A 60 -0.50 19.01 -10.41
CA GLU A 60 -0.67 20.41 -9.95
C GLU A 60 0.28 21.40 -10.66
N HIS A 61 0.95 20.98 -11.74
CA HIS A 61 1.80 21.84 -12.57
C HIS A 61 1.27 22.04 -13.99
#